data_AF-A0A7R9HER4-F1
#
_entry.id   AF-A0A7R9HER4-F1
#
_cell.length_a   1.000
_cell.length_b   1.000
_cell.length_c   1.000
_cell.angle_alpha   90.00
_cell.angle_beta   90.00
_cell.angle_gamma   90.00
#
_symmetry.space_group_name_H-M   'P 1'
#
loop_
_entity.id
_entity.type
_entity.pdbx_description
1 polymer ?
#
loop_
_entity_poly.entity_id
_entity_poly.type
_entity_poly.pdbx_seq_one_letter_code
_entity_poly.pdbx_strand_id
1 'polypeptide(L)'
;MARHHFLYSTDGFGCASLLVEIHKMRGYAAEVDLFIAQAVLQYLCLQNMSTAQAAFHCYTSQHPNIKRGPPYILPLLNFIWFLLKAVE
;
A
#
# COMPACT_ATOMS: atom_id res chain seq x y z
N MET A 1 6.74 4.26 15.35
CA MET A 1 5.77 5.24 15.91
C MET A 1 4.76 5.68 14.84
N ALA A 2 5.13 6.51 13.85
CA ALA A 2 4.18 7.04 12.85
C ALA A 2 3.36 5.96 12.09
N ARG A 3 3.98 4.91 11.55
CA ARG A 3 3.26 3.83 10.83
C ARG A 3 2.19 3.14 11.67
N HIS A 4 2.42 2.99 12.97
CA HIS A 4 1.45 2.39 13.88
C HIS A 4 0.24 3.31 14.07
N HIS A 5 0.46 4.61 14.26
CA HIS A 5 -0.64 5.58 14.34
C HIS A 5 -1.44 5.67 13.04
N PHE A 6 -0.78 5.64 11.89
CA PHE A 6 -1.46 5.63 10.59
C PHE A 6 -2.30 4.37 10.36
N LEU A 7 -1.87 3.21 10.88
CA LEU A 7 -2.61 1.97 10.74
C LEU A 7 -3.99 2.01 11.42
N TYR A 8 -4.12 2.73 12.55
CA TYR A 8 -5.39 2.93 13.23
C TYR A 8 -6.12 4.21 12.79
N SER A 9 -5.52 4.98 11.88
CA SER A 9 -6.15 6.15 11.28
C SER A 9 -6.99 5.77 10.05
N THR A 10 -7.83 6.69 9.60
CA THR A 10 -8.54 6.62 8.32
C THR A 10 -7.80 7.35 7.19
N ASP A 11 -6.54 7.76 7.41
CA ASP A 11 -5.76 8.53 6.44
C ASP A 11 -4.89 7.62 5.56
N GLY A 12 -5.53 7.03 4.54
CA GLY A 12 -4.86 6.15 3.57
C GLY A 12 -3.86 6.90 2.69
N PHE A 13 -4.11 8.17 2.39
CA PHE A 13 -3.23 9.02 1.58
C PHE A 13 -1.95 9.37 2.34
N GLY A 14 -2.07 9.83 3.60
CA GLY A 14 -0.93 10.12 4.46
C GLY A 14 -0.12 8.86 4.76
N CYS A 15 -0.78 7.73 4.98
CA CYS A 15 -0.12 6.44 5.12
C CYS A 15 0.67 6.08 3.86
N ALA A 16 0.07 6.18 2.67
CA ALA A 16 0.76 5.91 1.40
C ALA A 16 1.98 6.80 1.20
N SER A 17 1.83 8.12 1.41
CA SER A 17 2.91 9.10 1.28
C SER A 17 4.07 8.78 2.24
N LEU A 18 3.75 8.45 3.49
CA LEU A 18 4.73 8.01 4.48
C LEU A 18 5.47 6.74 4.02
N LEU A 19 4.75 5.75 3.48
CA LEU A 19 5.36 4.50 3.01
C LEU A 19 6.30 4.73 1.82
N VAL A 20 5.96 5.65 0.90
CA VAL A 20 6.85 6.03 -0.22
C VAL A 20 8.15 6.62 0.32
N GLU A 21 8.06 7.56 1.27
CA GLU A 21 9.25 8.19 1.85
C GLU A 21 10.09 7.21 2.68
N ILE A 22 9.46 6.31 3.45
CA ILE A 22 10.20 5.27 4.19
C ILE A 22 10.93 4.34 3.22
N HIS A 23 10.28 3.89 2.14
CA HIS A 23 10.93 3.02 1.15
C HIS A 23 12.12 3.72 0.51
N LYS A 24 11.96 4.96 0.06
CA LYS A 24 13.05 5.74 -0.56
C LYS A 24 14.24 5.96 0.38
N MET A 25 13.99 6.20 1.67
CA MET A 25 15.06 6.51 2.62
C MET A 25 15.72 5.27 3.21
N ARG A 26 15.00 4.16 3.38
CA ARG A 26 15.43 3.02 4.21
C ARG A 26 15.10 1.64 3.65
N GLY A 27 14.29 1.54 2.60
CA GLY A 27 13.86 0.27 2.02
C GLY A 27 14.83 -0.26 0.97
N TYR A 28 14.84 -1.58 0.78
CA TYR A 28 15.52 -2.18 -0.36
C TYR A 28 14.65 -2.08 -1.62
N ALA A 29 15.27 -1.94 -2.79
CA ALA A 29 14.55 -1.83 -4.06
C ALA A 29 13.59 -3.01 -4.31
N ALA A 30 13.95 -4.22 -3.86
CA ALA A 30 13.16 -5.43 -3.98
C ALA A 30 11.93 -5.50 -3.05
N GLU A 31 11.80 -4.60 -2.09
CA GLU A 31 10.72 -4.63 -1.08
C GLU A 31 9.57 -3.66 -1.40
N VAL A 32 9.63 -2.94 -2.52
CA VAL A 32 8.69 -1.86 -2.83
C VAL A 32 7.21 -2.28 -2.74
N ASP A 33 6.86 -3.48 -3.21
CA ASP A 33 5.52 -4.02 -3.14
C ASP A 33 5.17 -4.59 -1.75
N LEU A 34 6.16 -5.07 -0.99
CA LEU A 34 5.98 -5.57 0.37
C LEU A 34 5.51 -4.48 1.33
N PHE A 35 6.00 -3.23 1.19
CA PHE A 35 5.59 -2.11 2.04
C PHE A 35 4.08 -1.87 1.98
N ILE A 36 3.53 -1.80 0.77
CA ILE A 36 2.09 -1.55 0.59
C ILE A 36 1.26 -2.80 0.84
N ALA A 37 1.75 -3.99 0.46
CA ALA A 37 1.06 -5.24 0.75
C ALA A 37 0.87 -5.43 2.26
N GLN A 38 1.91 -5.17 3.06
CA GLN A 38 1.81 -5.22 4.52
C GLN A 38 0.74 -4.27 5.05
N ALA A 39 0.75 -3.00 4.61
CA ALA A 39 -0.21 -2.01 5.09
C ALA A 39 -1.66 -2.36 4.71
N VAL A 40 -1.90 -2.77 3.46
CA VAL A 40 -3.22 -3.17 2.98
C VAL A 40 -3.75 -4.36 3.78
N LEU A 41 -2.96 -5.42 3.95
CA LEU A 41 -3.37 -6.60 4.71
C LEU A 41 -3.70 -6.24 6.17
N GLN A 42 -2.92 -5.35 6.80
CA GLN A 42 -3.20 -4.89 8.16
C GLN A 42 -4.49 -4.07 8.24
N TYR A 43 -4.78 -3.19 7.28
CA TYR A 43 -6.06 -2.47 7.23
C TYR A 43 -7.26 -3.41 7.04
N LEU A 44 -7.12 -4.45 6.20
CA LEU A 44 -8.16 -5.46 6.02
C LEU A 44 -8.43 -6.23 7.31
N CYS A 45 -7.40 -6.61 8.08
CA CYS A 45 -7.57 -7.23 9.39
C CYS A 45 -8.31 -6.33 10.40
N LEU A 46 -8.18 -5.00 10.25
CA LEU A 46 -8.90 -4.00 11.05
C LEU A 46 -10.27 -3.63 10.48
N GLN A 47 -10.76 -4.36 9.47
CA GLN A 47 -12.03 -4.09 8.76
C GLN A 47 -12.10 -2.67 8.16
N ASN A 48 -10.95 -2.06 7.85
CA ASN A 48 -10.86 -0.71 7.32
C ASN A 48 -10.62 -0.71 5.79
N MET A 49 -11.62 -1.20 5.05
CA MET A 49 -11.54 -1.40 3.60
C MET A 49 -11.26 -0.11 2.82
N SER A 50 -12.00 0.97 3.14
CA SER A 50 -11.87 2.27 2.48
C SER A 50 -10.42 2.79 2.54
N THR A 51 -9.81 2.72 3.72
CA THR A 51 -8.42 3.17 3.92
C THR A 51 -7.43 2.25 3.20
N ALA A 52 -7.69 0.94 3.17
CA ALA A 52 -6.87 -0.03 2.44
C ALA A 52 -6.83 0.27 0.92
N GLN A 53 -7.99 0.52 0.32
CA GLN A 53 -8.10 0.87 -1.10
C GLN A 53 -7.43 2.22 -1.40
N ALA A 54 -7.69 3.24 -0.58
CA ALA A 54 -7.09 4.56 -0.72
C ALA A 54 -5.55 4.48 -0.63
N ALA A 55 -5.02 3.76 0.36
CA ALA A 55 -3.58 3.58 0.54
C ALA A 55 -2.95 2.86 -0.67
N PHE A 56 -3.57 1.78 -1.13
CA PHE A 56 -3.09 1.01 -2.29
C PHE A 56 -3.02 1.89 -3.55
N HIS A 57 -4.10 2.59 -3.88
CA HIS A 57 -4.17 3.45 -5.05
C HIS A 57 -3.18 4.62 -4.97
N CYS A 58 -3.09 5.29 -3.82
CA CYS A 58 -2.16 6.40 -3.65
C CYS A 58 -0.71 5.92 -3.77
N TYR A 59 -0.33 4.85 -3.07
CA TYR A 59 1.04 4.33 -3.08
C TYR A 59 1.48 3.90 -4.48
N THR A 60 0.67 3.10 -5.16
CA THR A 60 0.99 2.60 -6.52
C THR A 60 1.02 3.70 -7.57
N SER A 61 0.27 4.80 -7.39
CA SER A 61 0.31 5.95 -8.30
C SER A 61 1.49 6.90 -8.07
N GLN A 62 1.98 7.00 -6.83
CA GLN A 62 3.00 7.98 -6.44
C GLN A 62 4.42 7.39 -6.41
N HIS A 63 4.57 6.08 -6.22
CA HIS A 63 5.87 5.48 -6.02
C HIS A 63 6.69 5.42 -7.33
N PRO A 64 7.89 6.04 -7.41
CA PRO A 64 8.64 6.17 -8.66
C PRO A 64 9.11 4.83 -9.24
N ASN A 65 9.32 3.83 -8.38
CA ASN A 65 9.75 2.49 -8.78
C ASN A 65 8.60 1.56 -9.22
N ILE A 66 7.35 2.03 -9.17
CA ILE A 66 6.19 1.25 -9.61
C ILE A 66 5.75 1.76 -10.98
N LYS A 67 5.80 0.90 -11.99
CA LYS A 67 5.22 1.20 -13.30
C LYS A 67 3.70 1.17 -13.21
N ARG A 68 3.03 2.04 -13.99
CA ARG A 68 1.56 2.10 -14.04
C ARG A 68 0.95 0.72 -14.31
N GLY A 69 -0.12 0.43 -13.59
CA GLY A 69 -0.99 -0.74 -13.71
C GLY A 69 -2.38 -0.38 -13.14
N PRO A 70 -3.26 -1.37 -12.88
CA PRO A 70 -3.13 -2.78 -13.25
C PRO A 70 -3.25 -3.02 -14.77
N PRO A 71 -2.67 -4.11 -15.32
CA PRO A 71 -1.82 -5.08 -14.62
C PRO A 71 -0.44 -4.51 -14.30
N TYR A 72 0.08 -4.83 -13.11
CA TYR A 72 1.42 -4.48 -12.67
C TYR A 72 2.43 -5.56 -13.07
N ILE A 73 3.69 -5.19 -13.24
CA ILE A 73 4.78 -6.17 -13.42
C ILE A 73 5.01 -6.98 -12.15
N LEU A 74 4.80 -6.36 -10.98
CA LEU A 74 4.98 -6.97 -9.67
C LEU A 74 3.76 -7.86 -9.34
N PRO A 75 3.91 -9.20 -9.29
CA PRO A 75 2.77 -10.10 -9.10
C PRO A 75 2.05 -9.88 -7.75
N LEU A 76 2.78 -9.48 -6.72
CA LEU A 76 2.20 -9.18 -5.41
C LEU A 76 1.23 -8.00 -5.47
N LEU A 77 1.52 -6.96 -6.27
CA LEU A 77 0.58 -5.85 -6.46
C LEU A 77 -0.68 -6.29 -7.19
N ASN A 78 -0.56 -7.21 -8.16
CA ASN A 78 -1.74 -7.79 -8.81
C ASN A 78 -2.57 -8.63 -7.82
N PHE A 79 -1.91 -9.43 -6.99
CA PHE A 79 -2.59 -10.18 -5.93
C PHE A 79 -3.36 -9.24 -4.99
N ILE A 80 -2.73 -8.18 -4.49
CA ILE A 80 -3.39 -7.21 -3.59
C ILE A 80 -4.54 -6.50 -4.30
N TRP A 81 -4.37 -6.13 -5.58
CA TRP A 81 -5.44 -5.50 -6.37
C TRP A 81 -6.66 -6.44 -6.53
N PHE A 82 -6.43 -7.71 -6.89
CA PHE A 82 -7.50 -8.71 -6.97
C PHE A 82 -8.13 -8.99 -5.61
N LEU A 83 -7.32 -9.10 -4.56
CA LEU A 83 -7.80 -9.28 -3.20
C LEU A 83 -8.76 -8.16 -2.82
N LEU A 84 -8.36 -6.90 -2.97
CA LEU A 84 -9.21 -5.73 -2.68
C LEU A 84 -10.52 -5.71 -3.47
N LYS A 85 -10.56 -6.35 -4.66
CA LYS A 85 -11.79 -6.53 -5.45
C LYS A 85 -12.64 -7.72 -5.03
N ALA A 86 -12.04 -8.74 -4.43
CA ALA A 86 -12.73 -9.94 -3.96
C ALA A 86 -13.36 -9.78 -2.57
N VAL A 87 -12.80 -8.89 -1.73
CA VAL A 87 -13.36 -8.55 -0.41
C VAL A 87 -14.25 -7.30 -0.43
N GLU A 88 -14.41 -6.65 -1.59
CA GLU A 88 -15.42 -5.59 -1.83
C GLU A 88 -16.84 -6.16 -1.74
#